data_AF-A0A2S9PQS6-F1
#
_entry.id   AF-A0A2S9PQS6-F1
#
_cell.length_a   1.000
_cell.length_b   1.000
_cell.length_c   1.000
_cell.angle_alpha   90.00
_cell.angle_beta   90.00
_cell.angle_gamma   90.00
#
_symmetry.space_group_name_H-M   'P 1'
#
loop_
_entity.id
_entity.type
_entity.pdbx_description
1 polymer ?
#
loop_
_entity_poly.entity_id
_entity_poly.type
_entity_poly.pdbx_seq_one_letter_code
_entity_poly.pdbx_strand_id
1 'polypeptide(L)'
;MPFTLSHAAAVLPGLRRTGRARGPLVASALVMGSFAPDMTYFAASLAPDAMFFGTVTHSLAGVFTVDVLITTALVAAWLLVREPLLALLPDRVRPPARALVRGLPWRERRPAALACWFWVSAAVGSATHVGWDLFTHADRWGTRLLPALDGTVAGVPLYTILQYGSSAAALVLLGWFGARALRERRGGGGPGGGGGGGGGPRGGGGGGGVGAPGGGGGGGGGARRPAGLGGGGGGGGAPGLPAARRRGGGGGGGGG
;
A
#
# COMPACT_ATOMS: atom_id res chain seq x y z
N MET A 1 -2.47 25.42 5.89
CA MET A 1 -1.76 24.16 6.10
C MET A 1 -0.58 24.08 5.15
N PRO A 2 0.64 23.79 5.64
CA PRO A 2 1.69 23.25 4.79
C PRO A 2 1.12 22.07 4.01
N PHE A 3 1.65 21.84 2.82
CA PHE A 3 1.05 20.95 1.84
C PHE A 3 0.98 19.50 2.37
N THR A 4 -0.21 18.99 2.72
CA THR A 4 -0.47 17.68 3.34
C THR A 4 0.23 16.50 2.65
N LEU A 5 0.41 16.56 1.32
CA LEU A 5 1.14 15.51 0.60
C LEU A 5 2.60 15.39 1.03
N SER A 6 3.19 16.47 1.55
CA SER A 6 4.55 16.51 2.08
C SER A 6 4.72 15.57 3.27
N HIS A 7 3.69 15.38 4.10
CA HIS A 7 3.76 14.52 5.30
C HIS A 7 3.94 13.04 4.96
N ALA A 8 3.65 12.61 3.73
CA ALA A 8 4.05 11.27 3.28
C ALA A 8 5.57 11.06 3.29
N ALA A 9 6.37 12.14 3.31
CA ALA A 9 7.82 12.03 3.47
C ALA A 9 8.18 11.40 4.82
N ALA A 10 7.36 11.62 5.87
CA ALA A 10 7.59 11.13 7.22
C ALA A 10 7.58 9.60 7.30
N VAL A 11 6.78 8.96 6.45
CA VAL A 11 6.62 7.50 6.43
C VAL A 11 7.57 6.80 5.47
N LEU A 12 8.39 7.53 4.69
CA LEU A 12 9.38 6.94 3.78
C LEU A 12 10.34 5.95 4.44
N PRO A 13 10.83 6.14 5.68
CA PRO A 13 11.65 5.12 6.36
C PRO A 13 10.93 3.78 6.54
N GLY A 14 9.59 3.79 6.63
CA GLY A 14 8.74 2.61 6.68
C GLY A 14 8.49 1.98 5.31
N LEU A 15 8.90 2.63 4.21
CA LEU A 15 8.69 2.16 2.84
C LEU A 15 9.97 1.61 2.21
N ARG A 16 9.78 0.69 1.28
CA ARG A 16 10.80 0.19 0.35
C ARG A 16 10.50 0.76 -1.02
N ARG A 17 11.55 0.99 -1.82
CA ARG A 17 11.42 1.43 -3.22
C ARG A 17 10.71 0.42 -4.12
N THR A 18 10.47 -0.78 -3.61
CA THR A 18 9.62 -1.77 -4.26
C THR A 18 8.11 -1.44 -4.15
N GLY A 19 7.71 -0.41 -3.42
CA GLY A 19 6.30 -0.07 -3.17
C GLY A 19 5.67 -0.86 -2.02
N ARG A 20 6.48 -1.65 -1.31
CA ARG A 20 6.09 -2.38 -0.10
C ARG A 20 6.52 -1.61 1.14
N ALA A 21 5.79 -1.79 2.23
CA ALA A 21 6.27 -1.34 3.52
C ALA A 21 7.32 -2.32 4.08
N ARG A 22 8.07 -1.88 5.08
CA ARG A 22 9.00 -2.72 5.83
C ARG A 22 8.24 -3.59 6.82
N GLY A 23 8.68 -4.84 6.97
CA GLY A 23 8.04 -5.80 7.87
C GLY A 23 6.58 -6.09 7.46
N PRO A 24 5.68 -6.26 8.44
CA PRO A 24 4.28 -6.61 8.19
C PRO A 24 3.37 -5.42 7.87
N LEU A 25 3.92 -4.19 7.88
CA LEU A 25 3.18 -2.96 7.64
C LEU A 25 2.52 -2.92 6.25
N VAL A 26 1.52 -2.05 6.11
CA VAL A 26 0.74 -1.84 4.89
C VAL A 26 1.08 -0.47 4.31
N ALA A 27 1.74 -0.45 3.15
CA ALA A 27 2.26 0.78 2.54
C ALA A 27 1.17 1.83 2.26
N SER A 28 0.02 1.41 1.72
CA SER A 28 -1.09 2.32 1.45
C SER A 28 -1.67 2.91 2.72
N ALA A 29 -1.72 2.15 3.82
CA ALA A 29 -2.21 2.64 5.11
C ALA A 29 -1.23 3.61 5.77
N LEU A 30 0.09 3.40 5.66
CA LEU A 30 1.09 4.37 6.11
C LEU A 30 0.94 5.72 5.39
N VAL A 31 0.88 5.68 4.06
CA VAL A 31 0.79 6.90 3.24
C VAL A 31 -0.55 7.61 3.45
N MET A 32 -1.67 6.89 3.35
CA MET A 32 -2.99 7.51 3.54
C MET A 32 -3.21 7.93 5.00
N GLY A 33 -2.63 7.21 5.96
CA GLY A 33 -2.63 7.60 7.38
C GLY A 33 -1.89 8.90 7.62
N SER A 34 -0.79 9.15 6.91
CA SER A 34 -0.10 10.45 6.98
C SER A 34 -0.87 11.61 6.34
N PHE A 35 -1.99 11.35 5.66
CA PHE A 35 -2.87 12.40 5.13
C PHE A 35 -4.15 12.57 5.95
N ALA A 36 -4.55 11.53 6.69
CA ALA A 36 -5.83 11.46 7.37
C ALA A 36 -6.13 12.65 8.29
N PRO A 37 -5.18 13.15 9.12
CA PRO A 37 -5.48 14.24 10.05
C PRO A 37 -6.01 15.51 9.38
N ASP A 38 -5.46 15.84 8.21
CA ASP A 38 -5.77 17.07 7.49
C ASP A 38 -7.03 16.97 6.61
N MET A 39 -7.59 15.78 6.40
CA MET A 39 -8.75 15.60 5.51
C MET A 39 -9.97 16.39 5.96
N THR A 40 -10.08 16.66 7.26
CA THR A 40 -11.14 17.50 7.83
C THR A 40 -11.10 18.94 7.30
N TYR A 41 -9.91 19.49 7.04
CA TYR A 41 -9.76 20.83 6.47
C TYR A 41 -10.11 20.89 4.98
N PHE A 42 -9.84 19.82 4.23
CA PHE A 42 -10.33 19.72 2.85
C PHE A 42 -11.86 19.57 2.82
N ALA A 43 -12.43 18.76 3.73
CA ALA A 43 -13.88 18.65 3.88
C ALA A 43 -14.52 19.99 4.28
N ALA A 44 -13.81 20.84 5.01
CA ALA A 44 -14.28 22.18 5.38
C ALA A 44 -14.53 23.10 4.19
N SER A 45 -13.91 22.82 3.04
CA SER A 45 -14.20 23.52 1.78
C SER A 45 -15.61 23.24 1.25
N LEU A 46 -16.22 22.12 1.65
CA LEU A 46 -17.57 21.70 1.26
C LEU A 46 -18.58 21.85 2.41
N ALA A 47 -18.13 21.67 3.65
CA ALA A 47 -18.93 21.77 4.86
C ALA A 47 -18.11 22.49 5.95
N PRO A 48 -18.27 23.82 6.13
CA PRO A 48 -17.39 24.63 6.99
C PRO A 48 -17.20 24.10 8.42
N ASP A 49 -18.24 23.48 8.99
CA ASP A 49 -18.18 22.86 10.34
C ASP A 49 -17.16 21.72 10.45
N ALA A 50 -16.73 21.14 9.33
CA ALA A 50 -15.69 20.11 9.30
C ALA A 50 -14.36 20.62 9.88
N MET A 51 -14.12 21.94 9.87
CA MET A 51 -12.91 22.57 10.42
C MET A 51 -12.69 22.23 11.89
N PHE A 52 -13.76 22.13 12.69
CA PHE A 52 -13.67 21.84 14.14
C PHE A 52 -13.17 20.43 14.42
N PHE A 53 -13.39 19.48 13.51
CA PHE A 53 -12.91 18.10 13.64
C PHE A 53 -11.39 17.97 13.49
N GLY A 54 -10.70 19.02 13.04
CA GLY A 54 -9.24 19.09 13.07
C GLY A 54 -8.66 18.85 14.47
N THR A 55 -9.33 19.35 15.51
CA THR A 55 -8.91 19.14 16.91
C THR A 55 -8.99 17.67 17.33
N VAL A 56 -10.00 16.95 16.84
CA VAL A 56 -10.22 15.54 17.14
C VAL A 56 -9.20 14.68 16.44
N THR A 57 -9.01 14.88 15.13
CA THR A 57 -8.07 14.12 14.31
C THR A 57 -6.61 14.31 14.75
N HIS A 58 -6.24 15.51 15.21
CA HIS A 58 -4.91 15.79 15.75
C HIS A 58 -4.72 15.41 17.22
N SER A 59 -5.73 14.78 17.85
CA SER A 59 -5.62 14.25 19.21
C SER A 59 -5.07 12.83 19.21
N LEU A 60 -4.46 12.41 20.32
CA LEU A 60 -3.97 11.03 20.46
C LEU A 60 -5.10 10.00 20.27
N ALA A 61 -6.30 10.30 20.75
CA ALA A 61 -7.47 9.44 20.52
C ALA A 61 -7.85 9.38 19.03
N GLY A 62 -7.81 10.52 18.32
CA GLY A 62 -8.09 10.62 16.88
C GLY A 62 -7.15 9.74 16.04
N VAL A 63 -5.85 9.82 16.31
CA VAL A 63 -4.79 9.03 15.66
C VAL A 63 -5.12 7.53 15.65
N PHE A 64 -5.65 7.01 16.78
CA PHE A 64 -5.97 5.59 16.94
C PHE A 64 -7.41 5.21 16.54
N THR A 65 -8.26 6.18 16.23
CA THR A 65 -9.69 5.96 15.96
C THR A 65 -10.14 6.61 14.65
N VAL A 66 -10.50 7.89 14.67
CA VAL A 66 -11.07 8.65 13.55
C VAL A 66 -10.14 8.63 12.33
N ASP A 67 -8.83 8.78 12.55
CA ASP A 67 -7.87 8.80 11.46
C ASP A 67 -7.74 7.44 10.78
N VAL A 68 -7.95 6.34 11.52
CA VAL A 68 -7.98 5.00 10.93
C VAL A 68 -9.21 4.83 10.03
N LEU A 69 -10.35 5.40 10.40
CA LEU A 69 -11.56 5.40 9.56
C LEU A 69 -11.35 6.24 8.29
N ILE A 70 -10.79 7.45 8.43
CA ILE A 70 -10.44 8.31 7.29
C ILE A 70 -9.43 7.60 6.37
N THR A 71 -8.39 6.99 6.95
CA THR A 71 -7.40 6.19 6.21
C THR A 71 -8.05 5.06 5.43
N THR A 72 -9.03 4.39 6.02
CA THR A 72 -9.80 3.32 5.36
C THR A 72 -10.55 3.87 4.15
N ALA A 73 -11.23 5.01 4.29
CA ALA A 73 -11.94 5.67 3.20
C ALA A 73 -10.97 6.12 2.08
N LEU A 74 -9.82 6.71 2.44
CA LEU A 74 -8.79 7.13 1.49
C LEU A 74 -8.19 5.94 0.72
N VAL A 75 -7.91 4.83 1.40
CA VAL A 75 -7.42 3.61 0.76
C VAL A 75 -8.49 3.03 -0.16
N ALA A 76 -9.75 2.99 0.25
CA ALA A 76 -10.85 2.55 -0.60
C ALA A 76 -10.98 3.43 -1.85
N ALA A 77 -10.98 4.76 -1.70
CA ALA A 77 -10.99 5.70 -2.80
C ALA A 77 -9.80 5.49 -3.75
N TRP A 78 -8.59 5.33 -3.21
CA TRP A 78 -7.39 5.02 -3.99
C TRP A 78 -7.55 3.72 -4.79
N LEU A 79 -8.09 2.66 -4.19
CA LEU A 79 -8.29 1.39 -4.90
C LEU A 79 -9.30 1.51 -6.04
N LEU A 80 -10.29 2.41 -5.93
CA LEU A 80 -11.25 2.72 -7.00
C LEU A 80 -10.61 3.51 -8.13
N VAL A 81 -9.80 4.54 -7.81
CA VAL A 81 -9.27 5.47 -8.83
C VAL A 81 -7.88 5.09 -9.37
N ARG A 82 -7.15 4.16 -8.75
CA ARG A 82 -5.77 3.85 -9.14
C ARG A 82 -5.63 3.40 -10.60
N GLU A 83 -6.54 2.56 -11.08
CA GLU A 83 -6.44 2.01 -12.44
C GLU A 83 -6.72 3.06 -13.51
N PRO A 84 -7.78 3.90 -13.41
CA PRO A 84 -7.93 5.01 -14.35
C PRO A 84 -6.77 6.00 -14.27
N LEU A 85 -6.24 6.32 -13.08
CA LEU A 85 -5.06 7.18 -12.96
C LEU A 85 -3.82 6.58 -13.66
N LEU A 86 -3.59 5.26 -13.51
CA LEU A 86 -2.51 4.57 -14.22
C LEU A 86 -2.73 4.55 -15.74
N ALA A 87 -3.97 4.54 -16.22
CA ALA A 87 -4.26 4.58 -17.65
C ALA A 87 -3.88 5.93 -18.29
N LEU A 88 -3.89 7.03 -17.51
CA LEU A 88 -3.46 8.36 -17.97
C LEU A 88 -1.94 8.51 -18.08
N LEU A 89 -1.17 7.59 -17.50
CA LEU A 89 0.28 7.64 -17.55
C LEU A 89 0.81 7.25 -18.94
N PRO A 90 1.87 7.91 -19.46
CA PRO A 90 2.55 7.50 -20.69
C PRO A 90 3.02 6.04 -20.64
N ASP A 91 3.02 5.36 -21.79
CA ASP A 91 3.32 3.92 -21.86
C ASP A 91 4.70 3.56 -21.29
N ARG A 92 5.67 4.48 -21.36
CA ARG A 92 7.03 4.29 -20.80
C ARG A 92 7.09 4.32 -19.27
N VAL A 93 6.11 4.92 -18.59
CA VAL A 93 6.03 5.00 -17.11
C VAL A 93 4.95 4.09 -16.54
N ARG A 94 3.92 3.74 -17.33
CA ARG A 94 2.76 2.98 -16.86
C ARG A 94 3.11 1.60 -16.27
N PRO A 95 3.89 0.72 -16.94
CA PRO A 95 4.25 -0.58 -16.37
C PRO A 95 5.03 -0.51 -15.04
N PRO A 96 6.12 0.27 -14.90
CA PRO A 96 6.84 0.36 -13.63
C PRO A 96 6.00 1.04 -12.54
N ALA A 97 5.15 2.02 -12.88
CA ALA A 97 4.23 2.65 -11.93
C ALA A 97 3.16 1.67 -11.43
N ARG A 98 2.53 0.91 -12.34
CA ARG A 98 1.58 -0.15 -11.97
C ARG A 98 2.23 -1.20 -11.08
N ALA A 99 3.45 -1.63 -11.39
CA ALA A 99 4.18 -2.58 -10.56
C ALA A 99 4.49 -2.04 -9.15
N LEU A 100 4.70 -0.73 -9.02
CA LEU A 100 4.95 -0.06 -7.75
C LEU A 100 3.70 -0.01 -6.85
N VAL A 101 2.53 0.27 -7.43
CA VAL A 101 1.30 0.54 -6.65
C VAL A 101 0.31 -0.62 -6.56
N ARG A 102 0.54 -1.73 -7.29
CA ARG A 102 -0.37 -2.89 -7.31
C ARG A 102 -0.57 -3.54 -5.93
N GLY A 103 0.46 -3.50 -5.08
CA GLY A 103 0.45 -4.16 -3.78
C GLY A 103 0.53 -5.69 -3.86
N LEU A 104 0.34 -6.37 -2.72
CA LEU A 104 0.28 -7.82 -2.61
C LEU A 104 -1.18 -8.31 -2.71
N PRO A 105 -1.45 -9.51 -3.25
CA PRO A 105 -2.79 -10.09 -3.25
C PRO A 105 -3.34 -10.20 -1.82
N TRP A 106 -4.58 -9.77 -1.63
CA TRP A 106 -5.27 -9.83 -0.33
C TRP A 106 -5.63 -11.26 0.09
N ARG A 107 -5.85 -12.15 -0.89
CA ARG A 107 -6.23 -13.56 -0.69
C ARG A 107 -5.15 -14.41 -0.02
N GLU A 108 -3.91 -13.98 -0.05
CA GLU A 108 -2.77 -14.68 0.56
C GLU A 108 -2.59 -14.31 2.05
N ARG A 109 -3.47 -13.46 2.60
CA ARG A 109 -3.31 -12.88 3.93
C ARG A 109 -4.38 -13.39 4.89
N ARG A 110 -3.98 -13.62 6.14
CA ARG A 110 -4.92 -13.84 7.25
C ARG A 110 -5.70 -12.55 7.53
N PRO A 111 -7.05 -12.54 7.42
CA PRO A 111 -7.84 -11.31 7.50
C PRO A 111 -7.61 -10.51 8.79
N ALA A 112 -7.60 -11.18 9.94
CA ALA A 112 -7.38 -10.55 11.24
C ALA A 112 -5.98 -9.90 11.34
N ALA A 113 -4.94 -10.60 10.86
CA ALA A 113 -3.59 -10.05 10.85
C ALA A 113 -3.48 -8.84 9.92
N LEU A 114 -4.14 -8.90 8.75
CA LEU A 114 -4.18 -7.76 7.83
C LEU A 114 -4.89 -6.55 8.45
N ALA A 115 -6.04 -6.75 9.10
CA ALA A 115 -6.76 -5.68 9.78
C ALA A 115 -5.93 -5.04 10.90
N CYS A 116 -5.26 -5.86 11.72
CA CYS A 116 -4.34 -5.40 12.76
C CYS A 116 -3.19 -4.58 12.16
N TRP A 117 -2.47 -5.11 11.18
CA TRP A 117 -1.35 -4.39 10.58
C TRP A 117 -1.77 -3.18 9.76
N PHE A 118 -2.98 -3.18 9.21
CA PHE A 118 -3.59 -2.00 8.60
C PHE A 118 -3.81 -0.91 9.64
N TRP A 119 -4.46 -1.24 10.76
CA TRP A 119 -4.70 -0.32 11.86
C TRP A 119 -3.39 0.27 12.40
N VAL A 120 -2.38 -0.58 12.66
CA VAL A 120 -1.06 -0.14 13.12
C VAL A 120 -0.42 0.80 12.11
N SER A 121 -0.49 0.47 10.82
CA SER A 121 0.10 1.30 9.76
C SER A 121 -0.61 2.64 9.62
N ALA A 122 -1.94 2.67 9.72
CA ALA A 122 -2.73 3.89 9.68
C ALA A 122 -2.40 4.80 10.87
N ALA A 123 -2.38 4.23 12.09
CA ALA A 123 -2.04 4.97 13.31
C ALA A 123 -0.60 5.49 13.27
N VAL A 124 0.37 4.69 12.80
CA VAL A 124 1.76 5.16 12.63
C VAL A 124 1.83 6.29 11.61
N GLY A 125 1.13 6.20 10.49
CA GLY A 125 1.07 7.27 9.49
C GLY A 125 0.54 8.58 10.08
N SER A 126 -0.62 8.51 10.75
CA SER A 126 -1.21 9.69 11.41
C SER A 126 -0.31 10.23 12.53
N ALA A 127 0.28 9.37 13.35
CA ALA A 127 1.20 9.78 14.41
C ALA A 127 2.43 10.53 13.86
N THR A 128 2.95 10.11 12.70
CA THR A 128 4.04 10.84 12.05
C THR A 128 3.60 12.21 11.51
N HIS A 129 2.35 12.34 11.03
CA HIS A 129 1.78 13.61 10.61
C HIS A 129 1.66 14.57 11.80
N VAL A 130 0.95 14.13 12.85
CA VAL A 130 0.73 14.93 14.06
C VAL A 130 2.06 15.27 14.74
N GLY A 131 2.97 14.29 14.82
CA GLY A 131 4.33 14.49 15.33
C GLY A 131 5.08 15.58 14.56
N TRP A 132 5.04 15.56 13.23
CA TRP A 132 5.66 16.61 12.42
C TRP A 132 5.00 17.97 12.65
N ASP A 133 3.67 18.04 12.67
CA ASP A 133 2.94 19.29 12.88
C ASP A 133 3.21 19.93 14.24
N LEU A 134 3.48 19.12 15.27
CA LEU A 134 3.91 19.59 16.58
C LEU A 134 5.28 20.31 16.55
N PHE A 135 6.14 19.98 15.58
CA PHE A 135 7.43 20.64 15.38
C PHE A 135 7.36 21.85 14.43
N THR A 136 6.33 21.99 13.59
CA THR A 136 6.25 23.02 12.54
C THR A 136 5.19 24.10 12.74
N HIS A 137 4.28 23.96 13.71
CA HIS A 137 3.28 24.99 14.00
C HIS A 137 3.68 25.88 15.19
N ALA A 138 3.43 27.19 15.07
CA ALA A 138 3.41 28.11 16.20
C ALA A 138 2.39 27.63 17.25
N ASP A 139 2.75 27.75 18.53
CA ASP A 139 1.97 27.35 19.72
C ASP A 139 1.97 25.87 20.15
N ARG A 140 2.76 24.99 19.53
CA ARG A 140 3.00 23.62 20.03
C ARG A 140 4.48 23.39 20.36
N TRP A 141 4.79 22.34 21.13
CA TRP A 141 6.03 22.10 21.90
C TRP A 141 7.36 22.60 21.27
N GLY A 142 7.50 22.60 19.94
CA GLY A 142 8.68 23.12 19.22
C GLY A 142 9.03 24.59 19.53
N THR A 143 8.06 25.51 19.59
CA THR A 143 8.34 26.93 19.90
C THR A 143 8.67 27.16 21.37
N ARG A 144 8.16 26.30 22.27
CA ARG A 144 8.45 26.35 23.71
C ARG A 144 9.85 25.82 24.06
N LEU A 145 10.41 24.91 23.24
CA LEU A 145 11.74 24.34 23.42
C LEU A 145 12.85 25.17 22.76
N LEU A 146 12.52 25.97 21.75
CA LEU A 146 13.46 26.85 21.05
C LEU A 146 12.86 28.26 20.94
N PRO A 147 13.07 29.14 21.94
CA PRO A 147 12.60 30.53 21.92
C PRO A 147 13.09 31.33 20.69
N ALA A 148 14.17 30.88 20.04
CA ALA A 148 14.66 31.42 18.78
C ALA A 148 13.65 31.34 17.62
N LEU A 149 12.61 30.49 17.72
CA LEU A 149 11.56 30.30 16.71
C LEU A 149 10.47 31.38 16.72
N ASP A 150 10.38 32.19 17.77
CA ASP A 150 9.53 33.39 17.83
C ASP A 150 10.14 34.58 17.08
N GLY A 151 11.35 34.42 16.53
CA GLY A 151 12.00 35.41 15.69
C GLY A 151 11.29 35.63 14.37
N THR A 152 11.39 36.85 13.85
CA THR A 152 11.05 37.16 12.46
C THR A 152 12.32 37.30 11.65
N VAL A 153 12.32 36.77 10.42
CA VAL A 153 13.40 36.99 9.45
C VAL A 153 12.79 37.78 8.31
N ALA A 154 13.32 38.98 8.07
CA ALA A 154 12.79 39.90 7.04
C ALA A 154 11.28 40.17 7.17
N GLY A 155 10.76 40.26 8.40
CA GLY A 155 9.33 40.50 8.67
C GLY A 155 8.43 39.27 8.55
N VAL A 156 8.97 38.10 8.20
CA VAL A 156 8.21 36.84 8.13
C VAL A 156 8.47 36.01 9.40
N PRO A 157 7.45 35.46 10.06
CA PRO A 157 7.65 34.59 11.21
C PRO A 157 8.45 33.33 10.84
N LEU A 158 9.45 32.97 11.64
CA LEU A 158 10.33 31.84 11.33
C LEU A 158 9.58 30.50 11.24
N TYR A 159 8.50 30.32 12.01
CA TYR A 159 7.62 29.16 11.89
C TYR A 159 7.01 29.05 10.49
N THR A 160 6.69 30.16 9.82
CA THR A 160 6.13 30.15 8.46
C THR A 160 7.19 29.66 7.48
N ILE A 161 8.43 30.13 7.61
CA ILE A 161 9.55 29.70 6.78
C ILE A 161 9.82 28.20 6.98
N LEU A 162 9.81 27.71 8.21
CA LEU A 162 9.99 26.28 8.50
C LEU A 162 8.84 25.44 7.95
N GLN A 163 7.61 25.93 8.07
CA GLN A 163 6.41 25.26 7.61
C GLN A 163 6.43 25.07 6.08
N TYR A 164 6.69 26.13 5.31
CA TYR A 164 6.78 26.04 3.84
C TYR A 164 8.09 25.40 3.36
N GLY A 165 9.21 25.69 4.01
CA GLY A 165 10.52 25.15 3.66
C GLY A 165 10.61 23.63 3.88
N SER A 166 10.12 23.13 5.02
CA SER A 166 10.08 21.69 5.29
C SER A 166 9.13 20.96 4.33
N SER A 167 8.00 21.58 3.96
CA SER A 167 7.09 21.05 2.94
C SER A 167 7.77 20.93 1.56
N ALA A 168 8.46 21.98 1.13
CA ALA A 168 9.18 21.98 -0.14
C ALA A 168 10.28 20.90 -0.16
N ALA A 169 11.07 20.79 0.90
CA ALA A 169 12.10 19.76 1.04
C ALA A 169 11.51 18.34 1.03
N ALA A 170 10.39 18.15 1.73
CA ALA A 170 9.66 16.88 1.77
C ALA A 170 9.12 16.48 0.38
N LEU A 171 8.62 17.44 -0.41
CA LEU A 171 8.20 17.18 -1.79
C LEU A 171 9.35 16.79 -2.70
N VAL A 172 10.50 17.45 -2.58
CA VAL A 172 11.72 17.06 -3.31
C VAL A 172 12.13 15.64 -2.94
N LEU A 173 12.08 15.29 -1.64
CA LEU A 173 12.40 13.95 -1.16
C LEU A 173 11.42 12.88 -1.69
N LEU A 174 10.12 13.17 -1.70
CA LEU A 174 9.09 12.30 -2.27
C LEU A 174 9.28 12.10 -3.78
N GLY A 175 9.54 13.18 -4.52
CA GLY A 175 9.85 13.14 -5.95
C GLY A 175 11.10 12.32 -6.25
N TRP A 176 12.17 12.52 -5.49
CA TRP A 176 13.41 11.75 -5.59
C TRP A 176 13.18 10.26 -5.30
N PHE A 177 12.45 9.95 -4.23
CA PHE A 177 12.13 8.57 -3.84
C PHE A 177 11.31 7.87 -4.93
N GLY A 178 10.26 8.52 -5.42
CA GLY A 178 9.40 8.01 -6.49
C GLY A 178 10.16 7.81 -7.80
N ALA A 179 10.97 8.79 -8.22
CA ALA A 179 11.78 8.68 -9.42
C ALA A 179 12.79 7.53 -9.32
N ARG A 180 13.43 7.33 -8.15
CA ARG A 180 14.35 6.23 -7.93
C ARG A 180 13.63 4.88 -7.93
N ALA A 181 12.49 4.78 -7.27
CA ALA A 181 11.67 3.57 -7.29
C ALA A 181 11.27 3.19 -8.72
N LEU A 182 10.82 4.16 -9.54
CA LEU A 182 10.47 3.92 -10.95
C LEU A 182 11.68 3.50 -11.79
N ARG A 183 12.86 4.11 -11.59
CA ARG A 183 14.10 3.73 -12.29
C ARG A 183 14.53 2.31 -11.97
N GLU A 184 14.50 1.92 -10.69
CA GLU A 184 14.82 0.55 -10.25
C GLU A 184 13.87 -0.49 -10.86
N ARG A 185 12.60 -0.13 -11.11
CA ARG A 185 11.64 -1.00 -11.81
C ARG A 185 11.86 -1.11 -13.31
N ARG A 186 12.41 -0.08 -13.96
CA ARG A 186 12.77 -0.13 -15.38
C ARG A 186 13.99 -1.00 -15.65
N GLY A 187 14.99 -0.93 -14.78
CA GLY A 187 16.24 -1.70 -14.92
C GLY A 187 16.08 -3.21 -14.72
N GLY A 188 15.01 -3.66 -14.06
CA GLY A 188 14.74 -5.09 -13.82
C GLY A 188 13.88 -5.79 -14.88
N GLY A 189 13.51 -5.10 -15.96
CA GLY A 189 12.53 -5.57 -16.94
C GLY A 189 12.96 -5.43 -18.40
N GLY A 190 14.26 -5.55 -18.71
CA GLY A 190 14.72 -5.65 -20.09
C GLY A 190 14.72 -7.10 -20.59
N PRO A 191 14.00 -7.45 -21.66
CA PRO A 191 14.33 -8.62 -22.46
C PRO A 191 15.51 -8.25 -23.38
N GLY A 192 16.66 -8.90 -23.21
CA GLY A 192 17.81 -8.73 -24.09
C GLY A 192 19.04 -8.17 -23.39
N GLY A 193 19.90 -9.06 -22.94
CA GLY A 193 21.24 -8.79 -22.45
C GLY A 193 22.09 -10.04 -22.62
N GLY A 194 22.12 -10.56 -23.85
CA GLY A 194 23.12 -11.53 -24.27
C GLY A 194 24.48 -10.85 -24.23
N GLY A 195 25.15 -10.96 -23.09
CA GLY A 195 26.57 -10.65 -22.93
C GLY A 195 27.37 -11.93 -23.12
N GLY A 196 27.53 -12.36 -24.38
CA GLY A 196 28.60 -13.26 -24.75
C GLY A 196 29.93 -12.58 -24.48
N GLY A 197 30.62 -13.01 -23.43
CA GLY A 197 32.01 -12.70 -23.16
C GLY A 197 32.83 -13.97 -23.33
N GLY A 198 33.35 -14.17 -24.55
CA GLY A 198 34.27 -15.26 -24.85
C GLY A 198 35.57 -15.13 -24.06
N GLY A 199 35.92 -16.19 -23.33
CA GLY A 199 37.27 -16.44 -22.83
C GLY A 199 37.75 -17.76 -23.41
N GLY A 200 38.64 -17.69 -24.40
CA GLY A 200 39.25 -18.83 -25.06
C GLY A 200 40.15 -19.68 -24.14
N PRO A 201 40.59 -20.85 -24.63
CA PRO A 201 41.15 -21.91 -23.80
C PRO A 201 42.60 -21.61 -23.42
N ARG A 202 42.95 -21.81 -22.14
CA ARG A 202 44.34 -21.97 -21.72
C ARG A 202 44.55 -23.43 -21.34
N GLY A 203 45.35 -24.11 -22.17
CA GLY A 203 45.87 -25.44 -21.93
C GLY A 203 47.05 -25.45 -20.96
N GLY A 204 47.39 -26.67 -20.56
CA GLY A 204 48.48 -27.03 -19.65
C GLY A 204 47.93 -27.40 -18.28
N GLY A 205 48.02 -28.63 -17.76
CA GLY A 205 48.78 -29.80 -18.14
C GLY A 205 49.12 -30.55 -16.84
N GLY A 206 49.00 -31.89 -16.82
CA GLY A 206 49.72 -32.73 -15.86
C GLY A 206 48.88 -33.61 -14.92
N GLY A 207 48.99 -34.93 -15.14
CA GLY A 207 48.83 -36.02 -14.16
C GLY A 207 47.38 -36.40 -13.85
N GLY A 208 46.90 -37.62 -14.08
CA GLY A 208 47.55 -38.93 -14.05
C GLY A 208 46.74 -39.79 -13.08
N GLY A 209 45.99 -40.78 -13.58
CA GLY A 209 45.11 -41.59 -12.73
C GLY A 209 44.20 -42.53 -13.51
N VAL A 210 44.78 -43.64 -13.94
CA VAL A 210 44.17 -44.83 -14.55
C VAL A 210 43.01 -45.42 -13.74
N GLY A 211 41.97 -45.91 -14.43
CA GLY A 211 40.95 -46.80 -13.86
C GLY A 211 39.67 -46.89 -14.71
N ALA A 212 39.59 -47.89 -15.58
CA ALA A 212 38.38 -48.39 -16.24
C ALA A 212 38.30 -49.91 -15.98
N PRO A 213 37.27 -50.69 -16.41
CA PRO A 213 35.87 -50.40 -16.74
C PRO A 213 34.88 -51.43 -16.10
N GLY A 214 33.56 -51.29 -16.37
CA GLY A 214 32.56 -52.35 -16.23
C GLY A 214 31.16 -51.74 -16.32
N GLY A 215 30.36 -51.93 -17.39
CA GLY A 215 29.65 -53.18 -17.75
C GLY A 215 28.25 -53.08 -17.12
N GLY A 216 27.11 -52.96 -17.82
CA GLY A 216 26.59 -53.72 -18.95
C GLY A 216 25.11 -54.07 -18.68
N GLY A 217 24.28 -54.20 -19.73
CA GLY A 217 22.92 -54.80 -19.71
C GLY A 217 21.79 -53.88 -19.23
N GLY A 218 20.72 -53.61 -19.97
CA GLY A 218 19.78 -54.54 -20.64
C GLY A 218 18.55 -54.71 -19.73
N GLY A 219 17.28 -54.65 -20.11
CA GLY A 219 16.53 -54.64 -21.37
C GLY A 219 15.07 -55.05 -21.04
N GLY A 220 14.10 -54.69 -21.89
CA GLY A 220 12.73 -55.22 -21.93
C GLY A 220 11.76 -54.71 -20.85
N GLY A 221 10.47 -54.50 -21.07
CA GLY A 221 9.58 -54.85 -22.17
C GLY A 221 8.16 -55.08 -21.61
N GLY A 222 7.12 -54.81 -22.39
CA GLY A 222 5.72 -55.24 -22.13
C GLY A 222 4.84 -54.18 -21.45
N ALA A 223 3.99 -53.41 -22.14
CA ALA A 223 2.79 -53.74 -22.92
C ALA A 223 1.50 -53.99 -22.09
N ARG A 224 0.40 -53.41 -22.61
CA ARG A 224 -1.03 -53.76 -22.48
C ARG A 224 -1.90 -52.92 -21.51
N ARG A 225 -2.72 -52.05 -22.10
CA ARG A 225 -4.14 -51.75 -21.72
C ARG A 225 -5.03 -52.95 -22.14
N PRO A 226 -6.39 -53.02 -21.94
CA PRO A 226 -7.36 -52.04 -21.40
C PRO A 226 -8.52 -52.60 -20.51
N ALA A 227 -9.44 -51.70 -20.13
CA ALA A 227 -10.91 -51.87 -20.04
C ALA A 227 -11.60 -52.33 -18.73
N GLY A 228 -12.81 -51.78 -18.55
CA GLY A 228 -13.83 -52.00 -17.51
C GLY A 228 -14.39 -50.65 -17.06
N LEU A 229 -15.44 -50.03 -17.63
CA LEU A 229 -16.84 -50.42 -17.89
C LEU A 229 -17.63 -50.91 -16.67
N GLY A 230 -18.64 -50.11 -16.30
CA GLY A 230 -19.72 -50.37 -15.35
C GLY A 230 -20.13 -49.02 -14.70
N GLY A 231 -21.31 -48.44 -14.88
CA GLY A 231 -22.58 -48.90 -15.43
C GLY A 231 -23.70 -48.68 -14.41
N GLY A 232 -24.67 -47.82 -14.77
CA GLY A 232 -26.00 -47.70 -14.13
C GLY A 232 -26.11 -46.73 -12.94
N GLY A 233 -27.13 -45.90 -12.79
CA GLY A 233 -28.40 -45.76 -13.51
C GLY A 233 -29.52 -45.36 -12.53
N GLY A 234 -30.39 -44.44 -12.94
CA GLY A 234 -31.72 -44.13 -12.35
C GLY A 234 -31.68 -43.30 -11.07
N GLY A 235 -32.47 -42.25 -10.85
CA GLY A 235 -33.79 -41.83 -11.33
C GLY A 235 -34.40 -41.09 -10.12
N GLY A 236 -34.81 -39.83 -10.18
CA GLY A 236 -36.07 -39.36 -10.74
C GLY A 236 -36.87 -38.66 -9.62
N GLY A 237 -37.54 -37.54 -9.94
CA GLY A 237 -38.60 -36.98 -9.10
C GLY A 237 -38.38 -35.57 -8.53
N ALA A 238 -38.72 -34.54 -9.32
CA ALA A 238 -39.41 -33.34 -8.81
C ALA A 238 -40.94 -33.62 -8.79
N PRO A 239 -41.87 -32.71 -8.40
CA PRO A 239 -41.76 -31.33 -7.91
C PRO A 239 -42.70 -31.05 -6.68
N GLY A 240 -42.71 -29.81 -6.16
CA GLY A 240 -43.75 -29.40 -5.20
C GLY A 240 -43.60 -27.99 -4.60
N LEU A 241 -44.16 -26.99 -5.27
CA LEU A 241 -44.72 -25.75 -4.69
C LEU A 241 -46.25 -25.85 -4.87
N PRO A 242 -47.14 -25.23 -4.04
CA PRO A 242 -47.20 -23.77 -3.90
C PRO A 242 -47.82 -23.14 -2.61
N ALA A 243 -47.64 -21.82 -2.53
CA ALA A 243 -48.57 -20.75 -2.10
C ALA A 243 -49.13 -20.62 -0.66
N ALA A 244 -48.72 -19.50 -0.03
CA ALA A 244 -49.54 -18.40 0.51
C ALA A 244 -50.61 -18.63 1.60
N ARG A 245 -50.48 -17.88 2.72
CA ARG A 245 -51.63 -17.16 3.30
C ARG A 245 -51.25 -15.90 4.07
N ARG A 246 -52.04 -14.86 3.79
CA ARG A 246 -52.10 -13.49 4.35
C ARG A 246 -52.86 -13.43 5.69
N ARG A 247 -52.75 -12.23 6.31
CA ARG A 247 -53.61 -11.52 7.31
C ARG A 247 -53.22 -11.76 8.78
N GLY A 248 -53.20 -10.75 9.66
CA GLY A 248 -53.56 -9.33 9.56
C GLY A 248 -53.80 -8.69 10.95
N GLY A 249 -53.97 -7.36 10.98
CA GLY A 249 -54.48 -6.53 12.09
C GLY A 249 -53.38 -6.03 13.04
N GLY A 250 -53.30 -4.78 13.51
CA GLY A 250 -54.15 -3.58 13.67
C GLY A 250 -53.51 -2.85 14.88
N GLY A 251 -53.31 -1.53 15.00
CA GLY A 251 -54.17 -0.38 14.83
C GLY A 251 -53.94 0.57 16.04
N GLY A 252 -53.94 1.90 15.81
CA GLY A 252 -54.07 2.97 16.84
C GLY A 252 -52.79 3.35 17.62
N GLY A 253 -52.46 4.60 17.95
CA GLY A 253 -53.15 5.88 17.85
C GLY A 253 -52.81 6.78 19.07
N GLY A 254 -52.59 8.09 18.86
CA GLY A 254 -52.57 9.17 19.89
C GLY A 254 -51.29 9.28 20.72
N GLY A 255 -50.69 10.44 21.01
CA GLY A 255 -51.24 11.79 21.17
C GLY A 255 -51.37 12.12 22.66
N GLY A 256 -50.45 12.93 23.20
CA GLY A 256 -50.40 13.35 24.60
C GLY A 256 -48.99 13.73 25.04
#